data_AF-A0A379FJ90-F1
#
_entry.id   AF-A0A379FJ90-F1
#
_cell.length_a   1.000
_cell.length_b   1.000
_cell.length_c   1.000
_cell.angle_alpha   90.00
_cell.angle_beta   90.00
_cell.angle_gamma   90.00
#
_symmetry.space_group_name_H-M   'P 1'
#
loop_
_entity.id
_entity.type
_entity.pdbx_description
1 polymer ?
#
loop_
_entity_poly.entity_id
_entity_poly.type
_entity_poly.pdbx_seq_one_letter_code
_entity_poly.pdbx_strand_id
1 'polypeptide(L)' 'MEALLELKNIDKSFPGVKALSGATLRIYPGPSDGTCW' A
#
# COMPACT_ATOMS: atom_id res chain seq x y z
N MET A 1 -3.36 -12.60 9.05
CA MET A 1 -1.99 -12.12 8.81
C MET A 1 -1.93 -10.68 9.26
N GLU A 2 -1.08 -10.35 10.22
CA GLU A 2 -0.89 -8.97 10.68
C GLU A 2 0.01 -8.23 9.69
N ALA A 3 -0.39 -7.02 9.31
CA ALA A 3 0.42 -6.19 8.42
C ALA A 3 1.60 -5.61 9.24
N LEU A 4 2.80 -5.67 8.68
CA LEU A 4 3.98 -5.03 9.28
C LEU A 4 3.83 -3.51 9.31
N LEU A 5 3.17 -2.96 8.30
CA LEU A 5 2.90 -1.53 8.17
C LEU A 5 1.56 -1.34 7.46
N GLU A 6 0.77 -0.39 7.95
CA GLU A 6 -0.49 0.00 7.32
C GLU A 6 -0.56 1.53 7.21
N LEU A 7 -0.79 2.03 6.00
CA LEU A 7 -1.09 3.43 5.73
C LEU A 7 -2.54 3.53 5.25
N LYS A 8 -3.32 4.40 5.91
CA LYS A 8 -4.75 4.61 5.63
C LYS A 8 -4.97 6.01 5.06
N ASN A 9 -6.12 6.18 4.43
CA ASN A 9 -6.58 7.47 3.91
C ASN A 9 -5.58 8.12 2.96
N ILE A 10 -5.02 7.32 2.05
CA ILE A 10 -4.13 7.81 1.01
C ILE A 10 -4.98 8.44 -0.09
N ASP A 11 -4.92 9.76 -0.16
CA ASP A 11 -5.49 10.56 -1.22
C ASP A 11 -4.40 11.08 -2.14
N LYS A 12 -4.63 11.01 -3.46
CA LYS A 12 -3.73 11.61 -4.45
C LYS A 12 -4.54 12.16 -5.61
N SER A 13 -4.30 13.41 -5.93
CA SER A 13 -4.85 14.08 -7.11
C SER A 13 -3.74 14.63 -7.99
N PHE A 14 -4.06 14.72 -9.27
CA PHE A 14 -3.35 15.49 -10.29
C PHE A 14 -4.39 16.42 -10.94
N PRO A 15 -3.98 17.48 -11.68
CA PRO A 15 -4.94 18.36 -12.35
C PRO A 15 -5.92 17.57 -13.23
N GLY A 16 -7.22 17.69 -12.97
CA GLY A 16 -8.28 16.99 -13.70
C GLY A 16 -8.44 15.50 -13.41
N VAL A 17 -7.61 14.90 -12.53
CA VAL A 17 -7.64 13.45 -12.25
C VAL A 17 -7.55 13.18 -10.75
N LYS A 18 -8.52 12.44 -10.21
CA LYS A 18 -8.45 11.88 -8.86
C LYS A 18 -7.82 10.48 -8.93
N ALA A 19 -6.53 10.38 -8.61
CA ALA A 19 -5.77 9.14 -8.76
C ALA A 19 -6.03 8.15 -7.62
N LEU A 20 -6.02 8.62 -6.37
CA LEU A 20 -6.32 7.82 -5.20
C LEU A 20 -7.33 8.56 -4.33
N SER A 21 -8.25 7.81 -3.73
CA SER A 21 -9.30 8.34 -2.87
C SER A 21 -9.49 7.42 -1.66
N GLY A 22 -9.04 7.84 -0.49
CA GLY A 22 -9.14 7.03 0.73
C GLY A 22 -8.50 5.64 0.62
N ALA A 23 -7.44 5.50 -0.18
CA ALA A 23 -6.81 4.20 -0.38
C ALA A 23 -6.07 3.72 0.88
N THR A 24 -5.92 2.41 1.03
CA THR A 24 -5.19 1.78 2.13
C THR A 24 -4.06 0.92 1.57
N LEU A 25 -2.84 1.17 2.01
CA LEU A 25 -1.66 0.37 1.67
C LEU A 25 -1.27 -0.49 2.88
N ARG A 26 -1.08 -1.78 2.66
CA ARG A 26 -0.64 -2.74 3.68
C ARG A 26 0.62 -3.45 3.20
N ILE A 27 1.63 -3.48 4.04
CA ILE A 27 2.85 -4.24 3.82
C ILE A 27 2.79 -5.50 4.68
N TYR A 28 2.99 -6.64 4.03
CA TYR A 28 3.07 -7.94 4.69
C TYR A 28 4.50 -8.46 4.61
N PRO A 29 4.92 -9.32 5.55
CA PRO A 29 6.20 -9.99 5.44
C PRO A 29 6.28 -10.77 4.12
N GLY A 30 7.40 -10.63 3.42
CA GLY A 30 7.70 -11.45 2.26
C GLY A 30 8.13 -12.87 2.66
N PRO A 31 8.32 -13.77 1.69
CA PRO A 31 8.88 -15.09 1.93
C PRO A 31 10.23 -14.98 2.67
N SER A 32 10.41 -15.80 3.71
CA SER A 32 11.61 -15.79 4.56
C SER A 32 12.84 -16.40 3.90
N ASP A 33 12.68 -17.04 2.75
CA ASP A 33 13.73 -17.82 2.06
C ASP A 33 14.58 -17.00 1.08
N GLY A 34 14.40 -15.68 1.05
CA GLY A 34 15.17 -14.79 0.18
C GLY A 34 14.78 -14.87 -1.30
N THR A 35 13.68 -15.54 -1.64
CA THR A 35 13.17 -15.53 -3.02
C THR A 35 12.43 -14.23 -3.30
N CYS A 36 13.08 -13.33 -4.06
CA CYS A 36 12.39 -12.21 -4.70
C CYS A 36 11.61 -12.77 -5.89
N TRP A 37 10.28 -12.68 -5.85
CA TRP A 37 9.40 -12.96 -6.98
C TRP A 37 9.06 -11.66 -7.72
#